data_AF-A0A7T8JZN8-F1
#
_entry.id   AF-A0A7T8JZN8-F1
#
_cell.length_a   1.000
_cell.length_b   1.000
_cell.length_c   1.000
_cell.angle_alpha   90.00
_cell.angle_beta   90.00
_cell.angle_gamma   90.00
#
_symmetry.space_group_name_H-M   'P 1'
#
loop_
_entity.id
_entity.type
_entity.pdbx_description
1 polymer ?
#
loop_
_entity_poly.entity_id
_entity_poly.type
_entity_poly.pdbx_seq_one_letter_code
_entity_poly.pdbx_strand_id
1 'polypeptide(L)' 'MEAKRQRVSDLHRAQVSVGEIDEIVGVSKTMVYGTKNKLEAGDSLERKPGSGGHNKS' A
#
# COMPACT_ATOMS: atom_id res chain seq x y z
N MET A 1 -1.67 5.52 10.08
CA MET A 1 -1.85 4.53 8.99
C MET A 1 -0.71 4.53 7.98
N GLU A 2 -0.07 5.67 7.70
CA GLU A 2 1.03 5.77 6.72
C GLU A 2 2.25 4.90 7.06
N ALA A 3 2.64 4.80 8.33
CA ALA A 3 3.79 3.97 8.74
C ALA A 3 3.65 2.48 8.36
N LYS A 4 2.45 1.91 8.44
CA LYS A 4 2.20 0.50 8.06
C LYS A 4 2.28 0.31 6.55
N ARG A 5 1.77 1.25 5.75
CA ARG A 5 1.87 1.20 4.29
C ARG A 5 3.31 1.30 3.82
N GLN A 6 4.10 2.19 4.44
CA GLN A 6 5.51 2.31 4.14
C GLN A 6 6.26 1.00 4.42
N ARG A 7 5.95 0.36 5.56
CA ARG A 7 6.52 -0.95 5.93
C ARG A 7 6.17 -2.05 4.92
N VAL A 8 4.91 -2.10 4.49
CA VAL A 8 4.45 -3.06 3.47
C VAL A 8 5.17 -2.82 2.13
N SER A 9 5.32 -1.58 1.70
CA SER A 9 6.04 -1.23 0.47
C SER A 9 7.51 -1.62 0.53
N ASP A 10 8.17 -1.42 1.67
CA ASP A 10 9.57 -1.78 1.89
C ASP A 10 9.78 -3.31 1.82
N LEU A 11 8.92 -4.07 2.51
CA LEU A 11 8.94 -5.53 2.48
C LEU A 11 8.63 -6.07 1.08
N HIS A 12 7.74 -5.42 0.33
CA HIS A 12 7.50 -5.78 -1.07
C HIS A 12 8.71 -5.51 -1.97
N ARG A 13 9.42 -4.40 -1.77
CA ARG A 13 10.69 -4.12 -2.47
C ARG A 13 11.78 -5.13 -2.11
N ALA A 14 11.78 -5.63 -0.89
CA ALA A 14 12.64 -6.73 -0.44
C ALA A 14 12.18 -8.11 -0.94
N GLN A 15 11.15 -8.19 -1.79
CA GLN A 15 10.59 -9.42 -2.37
C GLN A 15 10.04 -10.42 -1.33
N VAL A 16 9.60 -9.92 -0.17
CA VAL A 16 8.96 -10.75 0.86
C VAL A 16 7.57 -11.20 0.40
N SER A 17 7.19 -12.44 0.75
CA SER A 17 5.89 -13.01 0.41
C SER A 17 4.75 -12.27 1.12
N VAL A 18 3.62 -12.09 0.44
CA VAL A 18 2.44 -11.38 0.99
C VAL A 18 1.96 -11.97 2.32
N GLY A 19 2.03 -13.30 2.49
CA GLY A 19 1.67 -13.97 3.75
C GLY A 19 2.58 -13.54 4.90
N GLU A 20 3.89 -13.55 4.69
CA GLU A 20 4.85 -13.11 5.72
C GLU A 20 4.67 -11.62 6.04
N ILE A 21 4.37 -10.78 5.06
CA ILE A 21 4.11 -9.34 5.28
C ILE A 21 2.90 -9.11 6.19
N ASP A 22 1.84 -9.92 6.02
CA ASP A 22 0.62 -9.81 6.82
C ASP A 22 0.89 -10.12 8.30
N GLU A 23 1.71 -11.15 8.55
CA GLU A 23 2.15 -11.55 9.88
C GLU A 23 3.12 -10.53 10.52
N ILE A 24 4.10 -10.01 9.76
CA ILE A 24 5.11 -9.07 10.25
C ILE A 24 4.50 -7.71 10.62
N VAL A 25 3.59 -7.19 9.78
CA VAL A 25 3.03 -5.83 9.95
C VAL A 25 1.72 -5.85 10.74
N GLY A 26 1.08 -7.01 10.86
CA GLY A 26 -0.23 -7.17 11.50
C GLY A 26 -1.31 -6.40 10.74
N VAL A 27 -1.41 -6.65 9.43
CA VAL A 27 -2.41 -6.04 8.54
C VAL A 27 -3.09 -7.11 7.70
N SER A 28 -4.33 -6.87 7.29
CA SER A 28 -5.05 -7.81 6.44
C SER A 28 -4.37 -7.97 5.08
N LYS A 29 -4.37 -9.20 4.55
CA LYS A 29 -3.87 -9.53 3.20
C LYS A 29 -4.43 -8.60 2.13
N THR A 30 -5.71 -8.22 2.22
CA THR A 30 -6.35 -7.23 1.31
C THR A 30 -5.61 -5.90 1.27
N MET A 31 -5.11 -5.42 2.41
CA MET A 31 -4.36 -4.17 2.50
C MET A 31 -2.96 -4.31 1.88
N VAL A 32 -2.34 -5.48 2.00
CA VAL A 32 -1.06 -5.80 1.36
C VAL A 32 -1.21 -5.83 -0.16
N TYR A 33 -2.18 -6.59 -0.69
CA TYR A 33 -2.49 -6.62 -2.12
C TYR A 33 -2.89 -5.25 -2.68
N GLY A 34 -3.69 -4.47 -1.93
CA GLY A 34 -4.05 -3.12 -2.32
C GLY A 34 -2.85 -2.16 -2.36
N THR A 35 -1.85 -2.36 -1.50
CA THR A 35 -0.60 -1.58 -1.52
C THR A 35 0.29 -2.02 -2.67
N LYS A 36 0.41 -3.32 -2.93
CA LYS A 36 1.13 -3.88 -4.08
C LYS A 36 0.60 -3.34 -5.41
N ASN A 37 -0.71 -3.42 -5.62
CA ASN A 37 -1.35 -2.99 -6.86
C ASN A 37 -1.14 -1.48 -7.11
N LYS A 38 -1.16 -0.65 -6.05
CA LYS A 38 -0.85 0.77 -6.15
C LYS A 38 0.61 1.05 -6.53
N LEU A 39 1.55 0.28 -5.96
CA LEU A 39 2.97 0.36 -6.32
C LEU A 39 3.21 -0.05 -7.78
N GLU A 40 2.59 -1.15 -8.23
CA GLU A 40 2.71 -1.65 -9.61
C GLU A 40 2.06 -0.71 -10.63
N ALA A 41 0.97 -0.03 -10.26
CA ALA A 41 0.32 0.97 -11.10
C ALA A 41 1.15 2.26 -11.30
N GLY A 42 2.33 2.38 -10.66
CA GLY A 42 3.13 3.61 -10.70
C GLY A 42 2.43 4.79 -10.01
N ASP A 43 1.38 4.52 -9.24
CA ASP A 43 0.76 5.51 -8.36
C ASP A 43 1.69 5.62 -7.15
N SER A 44 2.71 6.47 -7.28
CA SER A 44 3.48 6.94 -6.14
C SER A 44 2.48 7.24 -5.03
N LEU A 45 2.64 6.61 -3.87
CA LEU A 45 1.85 6.92 -2.67
C LEU A 45 1.99 8.39 -2.25
N GLU A 46 2.90 9.13 -2.89
CA GLU A 46 2.95 10.57 -2.95
C GLU A 46 1.58 11.11 -3.42
N ARG A 47 0.90 11.85 -2.53
CA ARG A 47 -0.32 12.57 -2.91
C ARG A 47 -0.03 13.36 -4.19
N LYS A 48 -0.61 12.94 -5.32
CA LYS A 48 -0.80 13.86 -6.44
C LYS A 48 -1.62 15.05 -5.90
N PRO A 49 -1.14 16.29 -6.01
CA PRO A 49 -1.93 17.47 -5.67
C PRO A 49 -3.08 17.57 -6.69
N GLY A 50 -4.18 16.85 -6.47
CA GLY A 50 -5.29 16.83 -7.41
C GLY A 50 -6.34 15.73 -7.22
N SER A 51 -6.08 14.66 -6.46
CA SER A 51 -7.10 13.62 -6.21
C SER A 51 -8.05 14.01 -5.06
N GLY A 52 -8.65 15.20 -5.17
CA GLY A 52 -9.83 15.63 -4.42
C GLY A 52 -11.13 15.13 -5.07
N GLY A 53 -11.20 13.84 -5.40
CA GLY A 53 -12.32 13.25 -6.11
C GLY A 53 -13.22 12.42 -5.21
N HIS A 54 -13.99 13.07 -4.32
CA HIS A 54 -15.26 12.56 -3.79
C HIS A 54 -16.12 13.74 -3.33
N ASN A 55 -16.47 14.65 -4.24
CA ASN A 55 -17.66 15.46 -4.02
C ASN A 55 -18.86 14.61 -4.44
N LYS A 56 -19.61 14.14 -3.44
CA LYS A 56 -20.96 13.62 -3.65
C LYS A 56 -21.79 14.74 -4.27
N SER A 57 -22.33 14.49 -5.46
CA SER A 57 -23.47 15.21 -6.03
C SER A 57 -24.66 14.27 -6.05
#